data_AF-A0AAD9SRN6-F1
#
_entry.id   AF-A0AAD9SRN6-F1
#
_cell.length_a   1.000
_cell.length_b   1.000
_cell.length_c   1.000
_cell.angle_alpha   90.00
_cell.angle_beta   90.00
_cell.angle_gamma   90.00
#
_symmetry.space_group_name_H-M   'P 1'
#
loop_
_entity.id
_entity.type
_entity.pdbx_description
1 polymer ?
#
loop_
_entity_poly.entity_id
_entity_poly.type
_entity_poly.pdbx_seq_one_letter_code
_entity_poly.pdbx_strand_id
1 'polypeptide(L)'
;MFSQRLLTQTSLFSLASLAASQSAIQFDGRVPAGTQLSAFDSENGLFNPSNVFGKNLTFSQLLQLPDVPPSLFDAGTVPLEVTISDQSIFAPSATNVQLGFRRAELLPASNNGTDPSTSGVKSLHFSLMKDTARPLNLSHEYQLAFVESNDFSTNQFVLKTGTLLDTATQGGVDPDSLILFGNVKQSQILFNTAFTEGVFHNFGLTLDFNANTTQVFYSTGNDPLAQVTEPLTNDISGQGQYHFGVLKKGVNGGADITKDAFQPSGINEGIIFGGIFQEDSSASTITLSPQAGANATAAASNGTAAGCTKKRSVGSIAGRLQYVRED
;
A
#
# COMPACT_ATOMS: atom_id res chain seq x y z
N MET A 1 10.44 -5.80 75.90
CA MET A 1 10.03 -6.65 74.75
C MET A 1 8.95 -5.90 73.98
N PHE A 2 9.32 -5.19 72.91
CA PHE A 2 8.36 -4.52 72.01
C PHE A 2 8.25 -5.37 70.73
N SER A 3 7.05 -5.88 70.46
CA SER A 3 6.74 -6.69 69.28
C SER A 3 6.16 -5.77 68.19
N GLN A 4 6.96 -5.42 67.18
CA GLN A 4 6.47 -4.78 65.96
C GLN A 4 5.86 -5.84 65.04
N ARG A 5 4.56 -5.73 64.76
CA ARG A 5 3.89 -6.50 63.72
C ARG A 5 4.11 -5.77 62.38
N LEU A 6 4.82 -6.44 61.48
CA LEU A 6 5.00 -6.01 60.09
C LEU A 6 3.73 -6.36 59.32
N LEU A 7 2.98 -5.35 58.87
CA LEU A 7 1.87 -5.52 57.92
C LEU A 7 2.46 -5.55 56.51
N THR A 8 2.46 -6.72 55.89
CA THR A 8 2.79 -6.89 54.46
C THR A 8 1.56 -6.50 53.63
N GLN A 9 1.68 -5.40 52.91
CA GLN A 9 0.67 -4.90 51.98
C GLN A 9 0.91 -5.56 50.62
N THR A 10 0.11 -6.56 50.26
CA THR A 10 0.11 -7.17 48.93
C THR A 10 -0.66 -6.27 47.96
N SER A 11 0.06 -5.53 47.11
CA SER A 11 -0.51 -4.81 45.97
C SER A 11 -0.83 -5.80 44.85
N LEU A 12 -2.11 -5.98 44.51
CA LEU A 12 -2.53 -6.65 43.28
C LEU A 12 -2.31 -5.69 42.10
N PHE A 13 -1.35 -6.01 41.23
CA PHE A 13 -1.28 -5.42 39.90
C PHE A 13 -2.28 -6.14 38.98
N SER A 14 -3.39 -5.48 38.66
CA SER A 14 -4.29 -5.92 37.60
C SER A 14 -3.64 -5.64 36.25
N LEU A 15 -3.06 -6.68 35.63
CA LEU A 15 -2.70 -6.66 34.21
C LEU A 15 -3.98 -6.69 33.39
N ALA A 16 -4.49 -5.52 33.01
CA ALA A 16 -5.48 -5.42 31.96
C ALA A 16 -4.80 -5.80 30.64
N SER A 17 -5.09 -6.99 30.12
CA SER A 17 -4.71 -7.36 28.76
C SER A 17 -5.50 -6.48 27.79
N LEU A 18 -4.87 -5.43 27.25
CA LEU A 18 -5.38 -4.76 26.06
C LEU A 18 -5.28 -5.77 24.91
N ALA A 19 -6.39 -6.44 24.59
CA ALA A 19 -6.53 -7.03 23.27
C ALA A 19 -6.52 -5.87 22.28
N ALA A 20 -5.44 -5.72 21.52
CA ALA A 20 -5.41 -4.76 20.42
C ALA A 20 -6.50 -5.17 19.42
N SER A 21 -7.58 -4.39 19.35
CA SER A 21 -8.56 -4.54 18.28
C SER A 21 -7.84 -4.29 16.96
N GLN A 22 -7.93 -5.23 16.02
CA GLN A 22 -7.43 -5.02 14.67
C GLN A 22 -8.09 -3.77 14.09
N SER A 23 -7.29 -2.90 13.48
CA SER A 23 -7.80 -1.70 12.81
C SER A 23 -8.82 -2.07 11.74
N ALA A 24 -9.86 -1.25 11.59
CA ALA A 24 -10.70 -1.34 10.40
C ALA A 24 -9.87 -1.01 9.15
N ILE A 25 -10.11 -1.71 8.05
CA ILE A 25 -9.44 -1.41 6.78
C ILE A 25 -10.16 -0.23 6.10
N GLN A 26 -9.40 0.82 5.80
CA GLN A 26 -9.86 2.02 5.11
C GLN A 26 -9.98 1.79 3.60
N PHE A 27 -8.97 1.13 3.01
CA PHE A 27 -9.03 0.57 1.67
C PHE A 27 -8.12 -0.66 1.60
N ASP A 28 -8.44 -1.59 0.71
CA ASP A 28 -7.66 -2.83 0.51
C ASP A 28 -7.35 -2.98 -0.98
N GLY A 29 -6.09 -2.72 -1.35
CA GLY A 29 -5.58 -2.88 -2.70
C GLY A 29 -4.84 -4.21 -2.90
N ARG A 30 -4.84 -5.12 -1.92
CA ARG A 30 -4.17 -6.41 -2.05
C ARG A 30 -4.92 -7.27 -3.05
N VAL A 31 -4.21 -7.76 -4.07
CA VAL A 31 -4.83 -8.43 -5.22
C VAL A 31 -5.12 -9.89 -4.89
N PRO A 32 -6.38 -10.36 -4.89
CA PRO A 32 -6.69 -11.75 -4.60
C PRO A 32 -6.02 -12.71 -5.59
N ALA A 33 -5.56 -13.86 -5.09
CA ALA A 33 -5.03 -14.91 -5.96
C ALA A 33 -6.07 -15.33 -7.02
N GLY A 34 -5.61 -15.50 -8.28
CA GLY A 34 -6.48 -15.86 -9.41
C GLY A 34 -7.15 -14.69 -10.13
N THR A 35 -6.97 -13.45 -9.64
CA THR A 35 -7.40 -12.23 -10.35
C THR A 35 -6.79 -12.21 -11.75
N GLN A 36 -7.60 -11.93 -12.77
CA GLN A 36 -7.13 -11.78 -14.14
C GLN A 36 -6.81 -10.31 -14.42
N LEU A 37 -5.77 -10.04 -15.22
CA LEU A 37 -5.38 -8.67 -15.56
C LEU A 37 -6.50 -7.85 -16.22
N SER A 38 -7.37 -8.50 -17.01
CA SER A 38 -8.53 -7.84 -17.64
C SER A 38 -9.55 -7.32 -16.63
N ALA A 39 -9.53 -7.78 -15.37
CA ALA A 39 -10.40 -7.25 -14.33
C ALA A 39 -10.10 -5.79 -14.02
N PHE A 40 -8.85 -5.35 -14.20
CA PHE A 40 -8.42 -3.97 -13.93
C PHE A 40 -8.85 -2.97 -15.01
N ASP A 41 -9.38 -3.43 -16.14
CA ASP A 41 -9.86 -2.57 -17.23
C ASP A 41 -11.30 -2.05 -17.01
N SER A 42 -11.91 -2.45 -15.89
CA SER A 42 -13.26 -2.04 -15.47
C SER A 42 -13.33 -1.90 -13.96
N GLU A 43 -14.47 -1.41 -13.44
CA GLU A 43 -14.68 -1.30 -12.00
C GLU A 43 -14.51 -2.66 -11.31
N ASN A 44 -13.52 -2.75 -10.42
CA ASN A 44 -13.12 -4.00 -9.75
C ASN A 44 -13.11 -3.88 -8.22
N GLY A 45 -13.34 -2.67 -7.68
CA GLY A 45 -13.33 -2.39 -6.25
C GLY A 45 -11.95 -2.28 -5.60
N LEU A 46 -10.87 -2.64 -6.29
CA LEU A 46 -9.49 -2.50 -5.81
C LEU A 46 -8.90 -1.16 -6.23
N PHE A 47 -8.88 -0.89 -7.54
CA PHE A 47 -8.30 0.32 -8.12
C PHE A 47 -9.20 0.94 -9.18
N ASN A 48 -9.10 2.27 -9.33
CA ASN A 48 -9.78 3.02 -10.38
C ASN A 48 -9.26 2.59 -11.76
N PRO A 49 -10.10 2.18 -12.73
CA PRO A 49 -9.64 1.63 -14.01
C PRO A 49 -9.28 2.70 -15.07
N SER A 50 -9.53 3.99 -14.80
CA SER A 50 -9.51 5.05 -15.83
C SER A 50 -8.40 6.09 -15.67
N ASN A 51 -7.62 6.03 -14.59
CA ASN A 51 -6.54 6.95 -14.25
C ASN A 51 -5.42 6.14 -13.55
N VAL A 52 -4.14 6.46 -13.54
CA VAL A 52 -3.37 7.50 -14.26
C VAL A 52 -2.38 6.76 -15.17
N PHE A 53 -2.64 6.72 -16.48
CA PHE A 53 -1.78 6.02 -17.44
C PHE A 53 -1.87 6.62 -18.85
N GLY A 54 -1.07 6.08 -19.78
CA GLY A 54 -0.98 6.56 -21.16
C GLY A 54 -2.31 6.52 -21.93
N LYS A 55 -2.53 7.52 -22.79
CA LYS A 55 -3.76 7.57 -23.61
C LYS A 55 -3.90 6.30 -24.47
N ASN A 56 -5.12 5.75 -24.53
CA ASN A 56 -5.47 4.53 -25.27
C ASN A 56 -4.81 3.24 -24.75
N LEU A 57 -4.22 3.27 -23.56
CA LEU A 57 -3.79 2.07 -22.86
C LEU A 57 -4.92 1.57 -21.94
N THR A 58 -4.74 0.36 -21.45
CA THR A 58 -5.58 -0.30 -20.43
C THR A 58 -4.66 -0.88 -19.38
N PHE A 59 -5.16 -1.12 -18.16
CA PHE A 59 -4.32 -1.69 -17.12
C PHE A 59 -3.86 -3.10 -17.48
N SER A 60 -4.66 -3.90 -18.16
CA SER A 60 -4.22 -5.24 -18.59
C SER A 60 -3.03 -5.24 -19.56
N GLN A 61 -2.75 -4.11 -20.23
CA GLN A 61 -1.56 -3.92 -21.05
C GLN A 61 -0.34 -3.45 -20.24
N LEU A 62 -0.57 -2.85 -19.07
CA LEU A 62 0.45 -2.21 -18.24
C LEU A 62 0.79 -3.00 -16.98
N LEU A 63 -0.07 -3.92 -16.58
CA LEU A 63 0.10 -4.73 -15.38
C LEU A 63 0.65 -6.11 -15.73
N GLN A 64 1.38 -6.71 -14.80
CA GLN A 64 1.77 -8.12 -14.86
C GLN A 64 1.46 -8.80 -13.52
N LEU A 65 1.26 -10.11 -13.58
CA LEU A 65 1.22 -10.98 -12.39
C LEU A 65 2.56 -11.74 -12.35
N PRO A 66 3.60 -11.16 -11.71
CA PRO A 66 4.92 -11.76 -11.69
C PRO A 66 4.95 -13.04 -10.84
N ASP A 67 5.73 -14.03 -11.27
CA ASP A 67 6.01 -15.24 -10.49
C ASP A 67 7.15 -14.95 -9.49
N VAL A 68 6.78 -14.30 -8.38
CA VAL A 68 7.69 -13.94 -7.29
C VAL A 68 7.09 -14.34 -5.94
N PRO A 69 7.91 -14.51 -4.90
CA PRO A 69 7.39 -14.71 -3.55
C PRO A 69 6.40 -13.60 -3.14
N PRO A 70 5.39 -13.89 -2.31
CA PRO A 70 4.50 -12.86 -1.77
C PRO A 70 5.29 -11.84 -0.93
N SER A 71 4.83 -10.58 -0.90
CA SER A 71 5.35 -9.59 0.04
C SER A 71 4.88 -9.87 1.47
N LEU A 72 5.40 -9.13 2.46
CA LEU A 72 5.08 -9.31 3.88
C LEU A 72 3.57 -9.42 4.15
N PHE A 73 2.75 -8.61 3.49
CA PHE A 73 1.29 -8.57 3.73
C PHE A 73 0.44 -9.30 2.68
N ASP A 74 1.06 -10.05 1.77
CA ASP A 74 0.35 -10.82 0.76
C ASP A 74 -0.07 -12.21 1.28
N ALA A 75 -1.01 -12.22 2.23
CA ALA A 75 -1.59 -13.45 2.78
C ALA A 75 -2.87 -13.84 2.01
N GLY A 76 -2.76 -14.80 1.07
CA GLY A 76 -3.87 -15.18 0.19
C GLY A 76 -4.10 -14.20 -0.98
N THR A 77 -3.21 -13.24 -1.13
CA THR A 77 -3.13 -12.27 -2.23
C THR A 77 -1.81 -12.44 -2.96
N VAL A 78 -1.64 -11.76 -4.09
CA VAL A 78 -0.46 -11.88 -4.94
C VAL A 78 0.11 -10.49 -5.28
N PRO A 79 1.43 -10.38 -5.47
CA PRO A 79 2.03 -9.16 -5.99
C PRO A 79 1.53 -8.82 -7.40
N LEU A 80 1.55 -7.54 -7.73
CA LEU A 80 1.13 -6.98 -9.01
C LEU A 80 2.23 -6.03 -9.50
N GLU A 81 2.70 -6.24 -10.72
CA GLU A 81 3.69 -5.37 -11.33
C GLU A 81 3.00 -4.24 -12.11
N VAL A 82 3.49 -3.01 -11.95
CA VAL A 82 3.10 -1.85 -12.76
C VAL A 82 4.25 -1.51 -13.70
N THR A 83 3.98 -1.54 -15.00
CA THR A 83 4.99 -1.28 -16.05
C THR A 83 4.72 0.02 -16.80
N ILE A 84 5.78 0.60 -17.35
CA ILE A 84 5.72 1.72 -18.27
C ILE A 84 6.46 1.39 -19.56
N SER A 85 5.99 1.99 -20.65
CA SER A 85 6.60 1.89 -21.98
C SER A 85 6.69 3.26 -22.65
N ASP A 86 7.18 3.29 -23.89
CA ASP A 86 7.16 4.51 -24.71
C ASP A 86 5.76 5.12 -24.84
N GLN A 87 4.70 4.30 -24.74
CA GLN A 87 3.30 4.72 -24.87
C GLN A 87 2.68 5.26 -23.58
N SER A 88 3.35 5.14 -22.43
CA SER A 88 2.83 5.54 -21.11
C SER A 88 2.82 7.07 -20.91
N ILE A 89 2.46 7.84 -21.94
CA ILE A 89 2.41 9.31 -21.92
C ILE A 89 1.07 9.76 -21.33
N PHE A 90 1.12 10.33 -20.13
CA PHE A 90 -0.09 10.83 -19.47
C PHE A 90 -0.62 12.08 -20.16
N ALA A 91 -1.93 12.11 -20.40
CA ALA A 91 -2.62 13.22 -21.05
C ALA A 91 -3.93 13.52 -20.29
N PRO A 92 -3.87 14.23 -19.14
CA PRO A 92 -5.04 14.53 -18.33
C PRO A 92 -6.12 15.34 -19.08
N SER A 93 -5.75 16.00 -20.18
CA SER A 93 -6.70 16.56 -21.12
C SER A 93 -6.14 16.52 -22.54
N ALA A 94 -7.01 16.73 -23.53
CA ALA A 94 -6.59 16.80 -24.94
C ALA A 94 -5.55 17.90 -25.22
N THR A 95 -5.51 18.95 -24.40
CA THR A 95 -4.58 20.08 -24.52
C THR A 95 -3.43 20.04 -23.52
N ASN A 96 -3.44 19.08 -22.60
CA ASN A 96 -2.38 18.89 -21.61
C ASN A 96 -1.79 17.48 -21.76
N VAL A 97 -0.85 17.31 -22.70
CA VAL A 97 -0.13 16.04 -22.93
C VAL A 97 1.26 16.14 -22.32
N GLN A 98 1.61 15.26 -21.38
CA GLN A 98 2.87 15.32 -20.62
C GLN A 98 3.96 14.45 -21.27
N LEU A 99 4.49 14.90 -22.41
CA LEU A 99 5.51 14.17 -23.19
C LEU A 99 6.80 13.87 -22.42
N GLY A 100 7.14 14.74 -21.47
CA GLY A 100 8.33 14.61 -20.64
C GLY A 100 8.21 13.51 -19.58
N PHE A 101 7.02 12.95 -19.33
CA PHE A 101 6.81 11.91 -18.33
C PHE A 101 6.38 10.57 -18.94
N ARG A 102 6.63 9.49 -18.19
CA ARG A 102 5.94 8.20 -18.37
C ARG A 102 5.25 7.82 -17.07
N ARG A 103 3.97 7.46 -17.14
CA ARG A 103 3.13 7.21 -15.96
C ARG A 103 2.26 5.97 -16.15
N ALA A 104 2.22 5.15 -15.12
CA ALA A 104 1.19 4.16 -14.86
C ALA A 104 1.07 4.06 -13.34
N GLU A 105 -0.08 4.42 -12.78
CA GLU A 105 -0.29 4.48 -11.34
C GLU A 105 -1.67 3.95 -10.97
N LEU A 106 -1.70 3.09 -9.95
CA LEU A 106 -2.88 2.54 -9.31
C LEU A 106 -3.37 3.50 -8.23
N LEU A 107 -4.65 3.87 -8.31
CA LEU A 107 -5.34 4.67 -7.30
C LEU A 107 -6.40 3.80 -6.63
N PRO A 108 -6.42 3.64 -5.29
CA PRO A 108 -7.44 2.85 -4.61
C PRO A 108 -8.85 3.28 -5.02
N ALA A 109 -9.73 2.33 -5.36
CA ALA A 109 -11.03 2.63 -5.97
C ALA A 109 -11.93 3.52 -5.07
N SER A 110 -11.82 3.37 -3.75
CA SER A 110 -12.56 4.17 -2.79
C SER A 110 -11.97 5.56 -2.54
N ASN A 111 -10.74 5.83 -2.99
CA ASN A 111 -10.03 7.07 -2.71
C ASN A 111 -10.34 8.13 -3.77
N ASN A 112 -11.11 9.15 -3.37
CA ASN A 112 -11.65 10.18 -4.26
C ASN A 112 -11.07 11.58 -4.02
N GLY A 113 -10.05 11.69 -3.17
CA GLY A 113 -9.41 12.96 -2.85
C GLY A 113 -9.94 13.66 -1.59
N THR A 114 -11.15 13.32 -1.15
CA THR A 114 -11.81 13.92 0.03
C THR A 114 -12.48 12.89 0.93
N ASP A 115 -12.24 11.60 0.66
CA ASP A 115 -12.74 10.50 1.46
C ASP A 115 -11.94 10.37 2.78
N PRO A 116 -12.43 9.55 3.73
CA PRO A 116 -11.80 9.44 5.04
C PRO A 116 -10.35 8.93 5.05
N SER A 117 -9.79 8.42 3.93
CA SER A 117 -8.41 7.92 3.87
C SER A 117 -7.33 8.99 4.07
N THR A 118 -7.67 10.28 4.04
CA THR A 118 -6.75 11.39 4.32
C THR A 118 -7.21 12.23 5.52
N SER A 119 -7.73 11.57 6.56
CA SER A 119 -8.21 12.22 7.79
C SER A 119 -7.92 11.36 9.01
N GLY A 120 -7.91 11.95 10.22
CA GLY A 120 -7.67 11.20 11.45
C GLY A 120 -6.24 10.63 11.53
N VAL A 121 -6.10 9.42 12.06
CA VAL A 121 -4.82 8.68 12.08
C VAL A 121 -4.94 7.42 11.25
N LYS A 122 -4.05 7.25 10.27
CA LYS A 122 -4.09 6.14 9.33
C LYS A 122 -2.75 5.44 9.24
N SER A 123 -2.76 4.12 9.10
CA SER A 123 -1.54 3.37 8.79
C SER A 123 -1.58 2.86 7.37
N LEU A 124 -0.76 3.43 6.49
CA LEU A 124 -0.62 3.00 5.11
C LEU A 124 0.46 1.92 5.02
N HIS A 125 0.15 0.82 4.35
CA HIS A 125 1.05 -0.29 4.08
C HIS A 125 1.24 -0.46 2.57
N PHE A 126 2.47 -0.68 2.15
CA PHE A 126 2.80 -1.11 0.80
C PHE A 126 4.19 -1.73 0.79
N SER A 127 4.40 -2.67 -0.13
CA SER A 127 5.70 -3.29 -0.38
C SER A 127 6.06 -3.10 -1.84
N LEU A 128 7.35 -2.95 -2.14
CA LEU A 128 7.83 -2.86 -3.51
C LEU A 128 9.15 -3.62 -3.73
N MET A 129 9.32 -4.14 -4.93
CA MET A 129 10.51 -4.86 -5.37
C MET A 129 10.85 -4.46 -6.81
N LYS A 130 12.15 -4.39 -7.12
CA LYS A 130 12.63 -4.22 -8.49
C LYS A 130 12.26 -5.43 -9.34
N ASP A 131 11.92 -5.20 -10.61
CA ASP A 131 11.90 -6.26 -11.61
C ASP A 131 13.22 -6.27 -12.41
N THR A 132 13.98 -7.34 -12.29
CA THR A 132 15.23 -7.53 -13.05
C THR A 132 15.00 -7.71 -14.55
N ALA A 133 13.79 -8.11 -14.98
CA ALA A 133 13.44 -8.20 -16.41
C ALA A 133 13.06 -6.84 -17.01
N ARG A 134 12.73 -5.85 -16.17
CA ARG A 134 12.32 -4.49 -16.55
C ARG A 134 12.98 -3.43 -15.66
N PRO A 135 14.33 -3.37 -15.64
CA PRO A 135 15.07 -2.52 -14.71
C PRO A 135 14.78 -1.04 -14.98
N LEU A 136 14.72 -0.24 -13.91
CA LEU A 136 14.62 1.22 -14.02
C LEU A 136 15.92 1.81 -14.57
N ASN A 137 15.82 2.84 -15.41
CA ASN A 137 16.99 3.65 -15.78
C ASN A 137 17.26 4.71 -14.70
N LEU A 138 18.23 4.44 -13.82
CA LEU A 138 18.55 5.30 -12.66
C LEU A 138 19.12 6.69 -13.00
N SER A 139 19.38 7.01 -14.28
CA SER A 139 19.70 8.38 -14.69
C SER A 139 18.48 9.32 -14.66
N HIS A 140 17.28 8.78 -14.38
CA HIS A 140 16.02 9.51 -14.27
C HIS A 140 15.50 9.46 -12.82
N GLU A 141 14.69 10.45 -12.44
CA GLU A 141 13.92 10.40 -11.18
C GLU A 141 12.62 9.61 -11.39
N TYR A 142 12.30 8.75 -10.43
CA TYR A 142 11.02 8.05 -10.33
C TYR A 142 10.27 8.45 -9.06
N GLN A 143 8.95 8.51 -9.14
CA GLN A 143 8.06 8.59 -7.98
C GLN A 143 7.18 7.33 -7.97
N LEU A 144 7.21 6.60 -6.85
CA LEU A 144 6.70 5.22 -6.77
C LEU A 144 5.47 5.07 -5.90
N ALA A 145 5.43 5.77 -4.77
CA ALA A 145 4.29 5.82 -3.85
C ALA A 145 4.16 7.23 -3.30
N PHE A 146 3.01 7.88 -3.48
CA PHE A 146 2.80 9.25 -3.03
C PHE A 146 1.33 9.55 -2.77
N VAL A 147 1.07 10.64 -2.05
CA VAL A 147 -0.27 11.22 -1.94
C VAL A 147 -0.25 12.62 -2.55
N GLU A 148 -0.95 12.80 -3.67
CA GLU A 148 -1.14 14.09 -4.34
C GLU A 148 -2.26 14.84 -3.62
N SER A 149 -2.04 16.11 -3.26
CA SER A 149 -3.05 16.93 -2.58
C SER A 149 -4.31 17.10 -3.43
N ASN A 150 -5.46 17.30 -2.80
CA ASN A 150 -6.75 17.39 -3.52
C ASN A 150 -6.83 18.57 -4.51
N ASP A 151 -5.96 19.57 -4.36
CA ASP A 151 -5.81 20.70 -5.29
C ASP A 151 -4.75 20.46 -6.38
N PHE A 152 -4.15 19.26 -6.42
CA PHE A 152 -3.11 18.82 -7.36
C PHE A 152 -1.85 19.71 -7.35
N SER A 153 -1.56 20.37 -6.22
CA SER A 153 -0.44 21.32 -6.10
C SER A 153 0.83 20.74 -5.49
N THR A 154 0.74 19.61 -4.76
CA THR A 154 1.88 19.04 -4.04
C THR A 154 1.70 17.56 -3.76
N ASN A 155 2.82 16.86 -3.56
CA ASN A 155 2.81 15.54 -2.92
C ASN A 155 3.11 15.71 -1.44
N GLN A 156 2.28 15.14 -0.56
CA GLN A 156 2.40 15.32 0.90
C GLN A 156 3.33 14.29 1.55
N PHE A 157 3.58 13.19 0.85
CA PHE A 157 4.79 12.40 0.91
C PHE A 157 5.06 11.85 -0.48
N VAL A 158 6.32 11.48 -0.76
CA VAL A 158 6.66 10.79 -2.00
C VAL A 158 7.87 9.88 -1.79
N LEU A 159 7.72 8.61 -2.14
CA LEU A 159 8.82 7.67 -2.28
C LEU A 159 9.44 7.81 -3.66
N LYS A 160 10.73 8.14 -3.70
CA LYS A 160 11.51 8.33 -4.92
C LYS A 160 12.65 7.33 -5.04
N THR A 161 13.12 7.13 -6.27
CA THR A 161 14.39 6.47 -6.59
C THR A 161 14.98 7.06 -7.88
N GLY A 162 16.21 6.69 -8.22
CA GLY A 162 16.95 7.21 -9.35
C GLY A 162 17.57 8.58 -9.08
N THR A 163 18.06 9.22 -10.15
CA THR A 163 18.73 10.53 -10.05
C THR A 163 17.69 11.61 -9.81
N LEU A 164 17.58 12.06 -8.55
CA LEU A 164 16.65 13.14 -8.16
C LEU A 164 16.95 14.41 -8.96
N LEU A 165 15.91 15.03 -9.52
CA LEU A 165 16.04 16.19 -10.39
C LEU A 165 15.85 17.51 -9.64
N ASP A 166 15.30 17.49 -8.42
CA ASP A 166 15.25 18.69 -7.58
C ASP A 166 16.64 19.01 -6.99
N THR A 167 17.13 20.23 -7.22
CA THR A 167 18.51 20.65 -6.92
C THR A 167 18.83 20.76 -5.44
N ALA A 168 17.83 20.77 -4.56
CA ALA A 168 18.00 20.87 -3.11
C ALA A 168 18.47 19.54 -2.47
N THR A 169 18.23 18.40 -3.14
CA THR A 169 18.53 17.06 -2.59
C THR A 169 19.57 16.27 -3.41
N GLN A 170 20.01 16.79 -4.57
CA GLN A 170 20.97 16.09 -5.45
C GLN A 170 22.34 15.82 -4.82
N GLY A 171 22.69 16.51 -3.74
CA GLY A 171 24.00 16.41 -3.10
C GLY A 171 24.08 15.28 -2.07
N GLY A 172 24.17 14.02 -2.52
CA GLY A 172 24.72 12.95 -1.66
C GLY A 172 23.85 11.73 -1.40
N VAL A 173 22.83 11.45 -2.23
CA VAL A 173 22.10 10.18 -2.16
C VAL A 173 22.38 9.33 -3.39
N ASP A 174 22.62 8.04 -3.18
CA ASP A 174 22.81 7.07 -4.25
C ASP A 174 21.52 6.96 -5.09
N PRO A 175 21.57 7.13 -6.42
CA PRO A 175 20.42 6.90 -7.30
C PRO A 175 19.76 5.54 -7.12
N ASP A 176 20.50 4.53 -6.65
CA ASP A 176 19.97 3.21 -6.35
C ASP A 176 19.41 3.05 -4.93
N SER A 177 18.89 4.14 -4.37
CA SER A 177 18.20 4.16 -3.07
C SER A 177 16.70 4.40 -3.21
N LEU A 178 15.95 3.92 -2.23
CA LEU A 178 14.60 4.37 -1.94
C LEU A 178 14.67 5.53 -0.96
N ILE A 179 14.06 6.66 -1.32
CA ILE A 179 14.09 7.89 -0.52
C ILE A 179 12.68 8.38 -0.31
N LEU A 180 12.19 8.28 0.92
CA LEU A 180 10.89 8.78 1.31
C LEU A 180 11.01 10.24 1.74
N PHE A 181 10.42 11.13 0.95
CA PHE A 181 10.25 12.53 1.31
C PHE A 181 8.90 12.73 1.96
N GLY A 182 8.85 13.70 2.89
CA GLY A 182 7.59 14.31 3.33
C GLY A 182 7.04 15.23 2.25
N ASN A 183 6.28 16.23 2.66
CA ASN A 183 5.63 17.13 1.73
C ASN A 183 6.69 17.88 0.90
N VAL A 184 6.54 17.82 -0.42
CA VAL A 184 7.56 18.33 -1.35
C VAL A 184 7.75 19.83 -1.25
N LYS A 185 6.79 20.57 -0.68
CA LYS A 185 6.97 21.99 -0.34
C LYS A 185 8.10 22.21 0.67
N GLN A 186 8.34 21.26 1.56
CA GLN A 186 9.42 21.28 2.56
C GLN A 186 10.61 20.42 2.14
N SER A 187 10.39 19.40 1.30
CA SER A 187 11.44 18.49 0.78
C SER A 187 12.28 17.81 1.88
N GLN A 188 11.69 17.57 3.05
CA GLN A 188 12.34 16.83 4.13
C GLN A 188 12.44 15.34 3.78
N ILE A 189 13.63 14.75 3.94
CA ILE A 189 13.80 13.29 3.91
C ILE A 189 13.27 12.72 5.23
N LEU A 190 12.28 11.84 5.15
CA LEU A 190 11.73 11.11 6.30
C LEU A 190 12.48 9.80 6.54
N PHE A 191 12.88 9.13 5.47
CA PHE A 191 13.62 7.87 5.52
C PHE A 191 14.36 7.61 4.20
N ASN A 192 15.50 6.91 4.26
CA ASN A 192 16.16 6.39 3.06
C ASN A 192 16.80 5.02 3.33
N THR A 193 16.96 4.24 2.27
CA THR A 193 17.61 2.92 2.31
C THR A 193 18.04 2.51 0.91
N ALA A 194 19.00 1.60 0.78
CA ALA A 194 19.39 1.05 -0.52
C ALA A 194 18.23 0.25 -1.13
N PHE A 195 17.98 0.38 -2.44
CA PHE A 195 16.93 -0.39 -3.12
C PHE A 195 17.49 -1.74 -3.59
N THR A 196 17.58 -2.70 -2.68
CA THR A 196 18.23 -3.98 -2.94
C THR A 196 17.38 -4.85 -3.88
N GLU A 197 18.01 -5.46 -4.88
CA GLU A 197 17.33 -6.36 -5.82
C GLU A 197 16.91 -7.68 -5.17
N GLY A 198 15.84 -8.30 -5.69
CA GLY A 198 15.41 -9.64 -5.30
C GLY A 198 14.75 -9.74 -3.93
N VAL A 199 14.45 -8.62 -3.28
CA VAL A 199 13.75 -8.57 -1.98
C VAL A 199 12.67 -7.51 -1.98
N PHE A 200 11.53 -7.79 -1.35
CA PHE A 200 10.54 -6.76 -1.07
C PHE A 200 11.04 -5.79 -0.01
N HIS A 201 10.87 -4.51 -0.28
CA HIS A 201 11.02 -3.42 0.66
C HIS A 201 9.63 -3.09 1.21
N ASN A 202 9.39 -3.37 2.48
CA ASN A 202 8.08 -3.20 3.11
C ASN A 202 8.05 -1.85 3.84
N PHE A 203 7.05 -1.03 3.56
CA PHE A 203 6.81 0.25 4.22
C PHE A 203 5.50 0.22 4.99
N GLY A 204 5.54 0.76 6.21
CA GLY A 204 4.37 1.14 6.98
C GLY A 204 4.48 2.61 7.37
N LEU A 205 3.49 3.43 7.04
CA LEU A 205 3.48 4.85 7.38
C LEU A 205 2.30 5.14 8.31
N THR A 206 2.56 5.57 9.54
CA THR A 206 1.52 6.18 10.37
C THR A 206 1.41 7.65 9.97
N LEU A 207 0.28 8.01 9.37
CA LEU A 207 -0.09 9.34 8.91
C LEU A 207 -1.09 9.92 9.89
N ASP A 208 -0.64 10.88 10.72
CA ASP A 208 -1.53 11.61 11.64
C ASP A 208 -1.90 12.95 11.01
N PHE A 209 -3.08 12.97 10.39
CA PHE A 209 -3.64 14.16 9.74
C PHE A 209 -4.10 15.21 10.76
N ASN A 210 -4.31 14.84 12.02
CA ASN A 210 -4.66 15.79 13.08
C ASN A 210 -3.42 16.55 13.56
N ALA A 211 -2.30 15.85 13.69
CA ALA A 211 -1.04 16.41 14.18
C ALA A 211 -0.10 16.89 13.07
N ASN A 212 -0.40 16.58 11.80
CA ASN A 212 0.50 16.77 10.66
C ASN A 212 1.86 16.11 10.92
N THR A 213 1.83 14.80 11.16
CA THR A 213 3.05 14.01 11.32
C THR A 213 3.03 12.75 10.47
N THR A 214 4.23 12.26 10.14
CA THR A 214 4.45 10.98 9.49
C THR A 214 5.49 10.20 10.30
N GLN A 215 5.15 8.98 10.69
CA GLN A 215 6.07 8.03 11.30
C GLN A 215 6.34 6.89 10.32
N VAL A 216 7.61 6.49 10.19
CA VAL A 216 8.03 5.47 9.24
C VAL A 216 8.37 4.16 9.97
N PHE A 217 7.80 3.09 9.44
CA PHE A 217 8.12 1.70 9.74
C PHE A 217 8.63 1.04 8.47
N TYR A 218 9.61 0.16 8.62
CA TYR A 218 10.27 -0.45 7.48
C TYR A 218 10.83 -1.83 7.81
N SER A 219 10.85 -2.72 6.81
CA SER A 219 11.57 -3.98 6.83
C SER A 219 11.87 -4.46 5.40
N THR A 220 12.56 -5.59 5.28
CA THR A 220 12.78 -6.27 4.00
C THR A 220 12.32 -7.71 4.05
N GLY A 221 11.92 -8.26 2.90
CA GLY A 221 11.49 -9.65 2.77
C GLY A 221 10.24 -9.91 3.61
N ASN A 222 10.31 -10.90 4.50
CA ASN A 222 9.20 -11.31 5.36
C ASN A 222 9.40 -10.87 6.82
N ASP A 223 10.40 -10.04 7.11
CA ASP A 223 10.61 -9.55 8.46
C ASP A 223 9.48 -8.61 8.87
N PRO A 224 8.98 -8.68 10.12
CA PRO A 224 8.02 -7.71 10.62
C PRO A 224 8.54 -6.28 10.48
N LEU A 225 7.64 -5.34 10.21
CA LEU A 225 7.96 -3.91 10.17
C LEU A 225 8.58 -3.48 11.51
N ALA A 226 9.72 -2.81 11.43
CA ALA A 226 10.35 -2.17 12.58
C ALA A 226 10.11 -0.66 12.52
N GLN A 227 9.89 -0.02 13.67
CA GLN A 227 9.88 1.44 13.74
C GLN A 227 11.28 1.97 13.42
N VAL A 228 11.39 2.80 12.38
CA VAL A 228 12.68 3.39 11.96
C VAL A 228 12.74 4.89 12.24
N THR A 229 11.61 5.53 12.56
CA THR A 229 11.55 6.92 13.03
C THR A 229 10.58 7.08 14.19
N GLU A 230 10.76 8.14 14.99
CA GLU A 230 9.66 8.74 15.74
C GLU A 230 8.69 9.45 14.78
N PRO A 231 7.49 9.90 15.22
CA PRO A 231 6.66 10.78 14.41
C PRO A 231 7.40 12.06 14.05
N LEU A 232 7.56 12.32 12.76
CA LEU A 232 8.21 13.51 12.22
C LEU A 232 7.16 14.51 11.75
N THR A 233 7.37 15.80 12.00
CA THR A 233 6.52 16.86 11.43
C THR A 233 6.47 16.73 9.91
N ASN A 234 5.27 16.65 9.35
CA ASN A 234 5.04 16.58 7.92
C ASN A 234 3.66 17.15 7.61
N ASP A 235 3.57 18.24 6.86
CA ASP A 235 2.28 18.82 6.48
C ASP A 235 1.55 17.88 5.51
N ILE A 236 0.52 17.20 5.99
CA ILE A 236 -0.32 16.28 5.22
C ILE A 236 -1.79 16.71 5.21
N SER A 237 -2.04 18.00 5.39
CA SER A 237 -3.39 18.57 5.57
C SER A 237 -4.21 18.76 4.28
N GLY A 238 -3.61 18.56 3.12
CA GLY A 238 -4.18 18.85 1.81
C GLY A 238 -5.23 17.86 1.28
N GLN A 239 -5.58 16.84 2.07
CA GLN A 239 -6.35 15.67 1.61
C GLN A 239 -5.73 15.07 0.34
N GLY A 240 -6.46 14.26 -0.44
CA GLY A 240 -6.04 13.92 -1.79
C GLY A 240 -5.96 12.43 -2.09
N GLN A 241 -5.18 12.09 -3.11
CA GLN A 241 -5.22 10.78 -3.74
C GLN A 241 -3.91 10.03 -3.56
N TYR A 242 -3.99 8.74 -3.22
CA TYR A 242 -2.84 7.85 -3.13
C TYR A 242 -2.54 7.25 -4.51
N HIS A 243 -1.27 7.29 -4.89
CA HIS A 243 -0.76 6.76 -6.15
C HIS A 243 0.31 5.71 -5.85
N PHE A 244 0.14 4.52 -6.43
CA PHE A 244 1.13 3.44 -6.39
C PHE A 244 1.47 3.02 -7.81
N GLY A 245 2.71 3.20 -8.24
CA GLY A 245 3.08 2.87 -9.61
C GLY A 245 4.42 3.44 -10.02
N VAL A 246 4.53 3.85 -11.28
CA VAL A 246 5.77 4.39 -11.84
C VAL A 246 5.48 5.70 -12.54
N LEU A 247 5.91 6.82 -11.94
CA LEU A 247 6.06 8.12 -12.60
C LEU A 247 7.54 8.33 -12.88
N LYS A 248 7.94 8.21 -14.14
CA LYS A 248 9.30 8.52 -14.61
C LYS A 248 9.36 9.94 -15.14
N LYS A 249 10.27 10.74 -14.59
CA LYS A 249 10.59 12.08 -15.12
C LYS A 249 11.64 11.99 -16.22
N GLY A 250 11.45 12.75 -17.30
CA GLY A 250 12.50 12.96 -18.30
C GLY A 250 13.62 13.83 -17.75
N VAL A 251 14.76 13.83 -18.43
CA VAL A 251 15.91 14.68 -18.09
C VAL A 251 16.00 15.88 -19.02
N ASN A 252 16.78 16.90 -18.66
CA ASN A 252 17.00 18.09 -19.51
C ASN A 252 15.70 18.83 -19.91
N GLY A 253 14.77 18.97 -18.95
CA GLY A 253 13.41 19.48 -19.18
C GLY A 253 13.23 20.95 -19.54
N GLY A 254 14.29 21.70 -19.83
CA GLY A 254 14.19 23.10 -20.26
C GLY A 254 13.33 23.96 -19.33
N ALA A 255 12.31 24.62 -19.90
CA ALA A 255 11.38 25.48 -19.18
C ALA A 255 10.17 24.72 -18.60
N ASP A 256 9.73 23.64 -19.25
CA ASP A 256 8.65 22.78 -18.78
C ASP A 256 9.04 21.30 -18.86
N ILE A 257 9.45 20.74 -17.71
CA ILE A 257 9.86 19.34 -17.61
C ILE A 257 8.74 18.36 -18.02
N THR A 258 7.47 18.78 -17.95
CA THR A 258 6.34 17.93 -18.37
C THR A 258 6.24 17.81 -19.88
N LYS A 259 6.86 18.72 -20.65
CA LYS A 259 6.78 18.78 -22.13
C LYS A 259 8.12 18.53 -22.81
N ASP A 260 9.15 19.20 -22.34
CA ASP A 260 10.42 19.35 -23.05
C ASP A 260 11.47 18.33 -22.63
N ALA A 261 11.19 17.56 -21.58
CA ALA A 261 12.16 16.62 -21.02
C ALA A 261 12.41 15.43 -21.95
N PHE A 262 13.69 15.10 -22.11
CA PHE A 262 14.15 13.97 -22.89
C PHE A 262 13.80 12.66 -22.20
N GLN A 263 13.28 11.73 -23.00
CA GLN A 263 13.04 10.33 -22.65
C GLN A 263 13.76 9.45 -23.68
N PRO A 264 14.49 8.40 -23.26
CA PRO A 264 14.99 7.41 -24.21
C PRO A 264 13.83 6.66 -24.88
N SER A 265 14.09 6.09 -26.06
CA SER A 265 13.18 5.15 -26.72
C SER A 265 13.38 3.72 -26.19
N GLY A 266 12.38 2.85 -26.39
CA GLY A 266 12.46 1.45 -26.00
C GLY A 266 12.27 1.23 -24.51
N ILE A 267 11.52 2.11 -23.85
CA ILE A 267 11.21 1.99 -22.42
C ILE A 267 10.44 0.67 -22.18
N ASN A 268 10.95 -0.13 -21.27
CA ASN A 268 10.33 -1.33 -20.73
C ASN A 268 10.79 -1.46 -19.28
N GLU A 269 10.11 -0.74 -18.39
CA GLU A 269 10.51 -0.54 -17.00
C GLU A 269 9.32 -0.85 -16.09
N GLY A 270 9.56 -1.42 -14.92
CA GLY A 270 8.49 -1.84 -14.02
C GLY A 270 8.90 -1.92 -12.56
N ILE A 271 7.90 -1.85 -11.68
CA ILE A 271 8.04 -2.10 -10.25
C ILE A 271 6.94 -3.06 -9.81
N ILE A 272 7.35 -4.05 -9.01
CA ILE A 272 6.45 -5.03 -8.43
C ILE A 272 5.95 -4.49 -7.10
N PHE A 273 4.64 -4.35 -6.94
CA PHE A 273 4.00 -3.94 -5.70
C PHE A 273 3.33 -5.12 -5.02
N GLY A 274 3.25 -5.09 -3.69
CA GLY A 274 2.52 -6.05 -2.88
C GLY A 274 1.99 -5.40 -1.61
N GLY A 275 1.02 -6.03 -0.94
CA GLY A 275 0.60 -5.57 0.39
C GLY A 275 0.05 -4.14 0.45
N ILE A 276 -0.57 -3.62 -0.60
CA ILE A 276 -1.13 -2.25 -0.62
C ILE A 276 -2.46 -2.24 0.15
N PHE A 277 -2.50 -1.63 1.33
CA PHE A 277 -3.74 -1.39 2.07
C PHE A 277 -3.55 -0.26 3.09
N GLN A 278 -4.66 0.25 3.62
CA GLN A 278 -4.63 1.26 4.66
C GLN A 278 -5.54 0.87 5.82
N GLU A 279 -5.04 1.05 7.03
CA GLU A 279 -5.77 0.85 8.28
C GLU A 279 -6.29 2.18 8.82
N ASP A 280 -7.48 2.17 9.43
CA ASP A 280 -7.90 3.21 10.35
C ASP A 280 -7.28 2.95 11.73
N SER A 281 -6.24 3.71 12.05
CA SER A 281 -5.47 3.58 13.28
C SER A 281 -5.81 4.67 14.30
N SER A 282 -6.97 5.30 14.19
CA SER A 282 -7.42 6.33 15.14
C SER A 282 -7.60 5.78 16.58
N ALA A 283 -7.73 4.46 16.73
CA ALA A 283 -7.94 3.79 18.02
C ALA A 283 -7.00 2.60 18.27
N SER A 284 -5.95 2.43 17.46
CA SER A 284 -5.04 1.28 17.53
C SER A 284 -3.66 1.62 16.97
N THR A 285 -2.68 0.75 17.17
CA THR A 285 -1.36 0.87 16.55
C THR A 285 -1.33 0.23 15.18
N ILE A 286 -0.37 0.64 14.36
CA ILE A 286 -0.06 0.01 13.07
C ILE A 286 0.19 -1.51 13.21
N THR A 287 -0.30 -2.30 12.26
CA THR A 287 0.02 -3.73 12.19
C THR A 287 1.46 -3.95 11.70
N LEU A 288 2.28 -4.71 12.42
CA LEU A 288 3.69 -4.91 12.05
C LEU A 288 3.96 -6.16 11.18
N SER A 289 3.04 -7.11 11.18
CA SER A 289 3.10 -8.34 10.38
C SER A 289 1.70 -8.93 10.25
N PRO A 290 1.42 -9.77 9.23
CA PRO A 290 0.12 -10.41 9.11
C PRO A 290 -0.23 -11.19 10.38
N GLN A 291 -1.42 -10.96 10.92
CA GLN A 291 -1.93 -11.79 11.98
C GLN A 291 -2.21 -13.19 11.42
N ALA A 292 -1.68 -14.23 12.07
CA ALA A 292 -1.98 -15.60 11.71
C ALA A 292 -3.50 -15.87 11.90
N GLY A 293 -4.23 -15.92 10.79
CA GLY A 293 -5.56 -16.52 10.65
C GLY A 293 -6.56 -16.27 11.78
N ALA A 294 -7.11 -15.06 11.90
CA ALA A 294 -8.46 -14.91 12.44
C ALA A 294 -9.43 -15.20 11.29
N ASN A 295 -10.02 -16.39 11.29
CA ASN A 295 -11.08 -16.78 10.37
C ASN A 295 -12.12 -15.65 10.25
N ALA A 296 -12.38 -15.23 9.02
CA ALA A 296 -13.49 -14.36 8.67
C ALA A 296 -14.82 -15.07 8.99
N THR A 297 -15.31 -14.88 10.22
CA THR A 297 -16.73 -15.10 10.55
C THR A 297 -17.27 -13.85 11.21
N ALA A 298 -17.37 -12.77 10.44
CA ALA A 298 -18.32 -11.71 10.73
C ALA A 298 -19.66 -12.10 10.07
N ALA A 299 -20.39 -13.02 10.71
CA ALA A 299 -21.78 -13.28 10.36
C ALA A 299 -22.64 -12.09 10.82
N ALA A 300 -23.49 -11.63 9.92
CA ALA A 300 -24.46 -10.55 10.11
C ALA A 300 -25.23 -10.67 11.43
N SER A 301 -25.16 -9.65 12.27
CA SER A 301 -26.10 -9.45 13.36
C SER A 301 -27.35 -8.77 12.81
N ASN A 302 -28.38 -9.57 12.51
CA ASN A 302 -29.73 -9.06 12.39
C ASN A 302 -30.72 -10.05 13.04
N GLY A 303 -31.46 -9.55 14.04
CA GLY A 303 -32.82 -10.03 14.30
C GLY A 303 -33.01 -11.15 15.32
N THR A 304 -33.34 -10.72 16.54
CA THR A 304 -34.51 -11.17 17.32
C THR A 304 -34.62 -12.63 17.78
N ALA A 305 -34.67 -12.74 19.11
CA ALA A 305 -35.11 -13.88 19.88
C ALA A 305 -36.54 -14.34 19.52
N ALA A 306 -36.72 -15.65 19.39
CA ALA A 306 -37.95 -16.35 19.73
C ALA A 306 -37.61 -17.81 20.07
N GLY A 307 -37.86 -18.21 21.32
CA GLY A 307 -37.67 -19.58 21.77
C GLY A 307 -38.73 -20.53 21.23
N CYS A 308 -38.37 -21.80 21.05
CA CYS A 308 -39.32 -22.90 21.17
C CYS A 308 -38.60 -24.19 21.55
N THR A 309 -38.98 -24.72 22.71
CA THR A 309 -38.64 -26.03 23.25
C THR A 309 -39.40 -27.14 22.52
N LYS A 310 -38.73 -28.22 22.09
CA LYS A 310 -39.24 -29.59 22.32
C LYS A 310 -38.22 -30.69 22.07
N LYS A 311 -38.35 -31.71 22.93
CA LYS A 311 -37.59 -32.96 23.04
C LYS A 311 -37.91 -33.97 21.92
N ARG A 312 -36.90 -34.79 21.61
CA ARG A 312 -36.84 -36.24 21.30
C ARG A 312 -37.91 -36.86 20.36
N SER A 313 -37.45 -37.62 19.37
CA SER A 313 -37.66 -39.09 19.34
C SER A 313 -36.71 -39.78 18.36
N VAL A 314 -36.46 -41.07 18.64
CA VAL A 314 -35.61 -42.02 17.94
C VAL A 314 -36.49 -42.83 17.00
N GLY A 315 -36.02 -43.20 15.80
CA GLY A 315 -36.76 -44.08 14.89
C GLY A 315 -35.91 -44.63 13.74
N SER A 316 -35.67 -45.93 13.81
CA SER A 316 -35.00 -46.84 12.87
C SER A 316 -35.56 -46.82 11.44
N ILE A 317 -34.78 -47.21 10.43
CA ILE A 317 -35.00 -48.41 9.58
C ILE A 317 -33.87 -48.61 8.57
N ALA A 318 -33.47 -49.88 8.45
CA ALA A 318 -32.46 -50.45 7.57
C ALA A 318 -32.94 -50.67 6.12
N GLY A 319 -31.98 -50.80 5.20
CA GLY A 319 -32.17 -51.34 3.84
C GLY A 319 -30.96 -51.07 2.95
N ARG A 320 -29.90 -51.87 3.03
CA ARG A 320 -29.55 -52.98 2.11
C ARG A 320 -29.11 -52.54 0.71
N LEU A 321 -27.77 -52.54 0.53
CA LEU A 321 -26.98 -53.06 -0.59
C LEU A 321 -27.65 -53.21 -1.96
N GLN A 322 -27.11 -52.54 -2.98
CA GLN A 322 -26.60 -53.21 -4.18
C GLN A 322 -25.36 -52.47 -4.74
N TYR A 323 -24.46 -53.28 -5.29
CA TYR A 323 -23.11 -53.02 -5.76
C TYR A 323 -23.12 -53.24 -7.27
N VAL A 324 -22.57 -52.33 -8.08
CA VAL A 324 -22.14 -52.64 -9.44
C VAL A 324 -20.86 -51.83 -9.76
N ARG A 325 -19.82 -52.58 -10.11
CA ARG A 325 -18.48 -52.20 -10.63
C ARG A 325 -18.61 -51.46 -11.96
N GLU A 326 -17.83 -50.41 -12.22
CA GLU A 326 -16.51 -50.48 -12.88
C GLU A 326 -16.47 -51.48 -14.04
N ASP A 327 -16.61 -50.94 -15.25
CA ASP A 327 -15.60 -51.04 -16.32
C ASP A 327 -15.34 -49.63 -16.85
#